data_AF-A0A815W8W0-F1
#
_entry.id   AF-A0A815W8W0-F1
#
_cell.length_a   1.000
_cell.length_b   1.000
_cell.length_c   1.000
_cell.angle_alpha   90.00
_cell.angle_beta   90.00
_cell.angle_gamma   90.00
#
_symmetry.space_group_name_H-M   'P 1'
#
loop_
_entity.id
_entity.type
_entity.pdbx_description
1 polymer ?
#
loop_
_entity_poly.entity_id
_entity_poly.type
_entity_poly.pdbx_seq_one_letter_code
_entity_poly.pdbx_strand_id
1 'polypeptide(L)'
;MQGISEYSLFNLKKKMKTIRESRDAQVRQEEEKRLRIQSVSPIQPTNISHEKQSILISSTTYAVNTIQPKASRKMSGRPSIQLSEEADDEIRFQFHLLLAEKIYPSIAILVERLLSAYKDFPVHSETTLRRHIHRLGFTYQMTSKAKVLLDNNSFVAQRACNFHKINELRKADALMLFYDEIWVNINEEKRSTWIDDSGKGRPRKTDGKGSC
;
A
#
# COMPACT_ATOMS: atom_id res chain seq x y z
N MET A 1 1.52 41.56 21.22
CA MET A 1 2.25 40.33 20.82
C MET A 1 3.04 39.86 22.03
N GLN A 2 2.68 38.72 22.64
CA GLN A 2 3.43 38.16 23.76
C GLN A 2 4.65 37.43 23.21
N GLY A 3 5.85 37.99 23.40
CA GLY A 3 7.10 37.34 23.01
C GLY A 3 7.39 36.14 23.91
N ILE A 4 7.82 35.03 23.31
CA ILE A 4 8.31 33.87 24.06
C ILE A 4 9.60 34.29 24.76
N SER A 5 9.67 34.14 26.09
CA SER A 5 10.88 34.49 26.83
C SER A 5 12.06 33.59 26.42
N GLU A 6 13.26 34.15 26.38
CA GLU A 6 14.49 33.41 26.04
C GLU A 6 14.69 32.19 26.97
N TYR A 7 14.27 32.31 28.23
CA TYR A 7 14.27 31.23 29.22
C TYR A 7 13.39 30.04 28.80
N SER A 8 12.21 30.32 28.24
CA SER A 8 11.31 29.28 27.71
C SER A 8 11.93 28.55 26.51
N LEU A 9 12.60 29.30 25.62
CA LEU A 9 13.27 28.74 24.44
C LEU A 9 14.46 27.84 24.82
N PHE A 10 15.25 28.22 25.82
CA PHE A 10 16.37 27.42 26.32
C PHE A 10 15.90 26.08 26.89
N ASN A 11 14.86 26.09 27.73
CA ASN A 11 14.28 24.88 28.30
C ASN A 11 13.68 23.97 27.24
N LEU A 12 13.04 24.54 26.21
CA LEU A 12 12.52 23.77 25.08
C LEU A 12 13.64 23.08 24.30
N LYS A 13 14.74 23.78 24.00
CA LYS A 13 15.90 23.19 23.31
C LYS A 13 16.51 22.04 24.12
N LYS A 14 16.64 22.21 25.45
CA LYS A 14 17.13 21.15 26.34
C LYS A 14 16.22 19.92 26.30
N LYS A 15 14.90 20.13 26.40
CA LYS A 15 13.90 19.06 26.33
C LYS A 15 13.93 18.32 24.99
N MET A 16 14.04 19.05 23.87
CA MET A 16 14.16 18.45 22.54
C MET A 16 15.45 17.62 22.38
N LYS A 17 16.57 18.08 22.96
CA LYS A 17 17.83 17.34 22.94
C LYS A 17 17.71 16.01 23.69
N THR A 18 17.13 16.02 24.89
CA THR A 18 16.91 14.80 25.69
C THR A 18 15.97 13.81 24.99
N ILE A 19 14.93 14.30 24.30
CA ILE A 19 14.02 13.44 23.52
C ILE A 19 14.77 12.75 22.37
N ARG A 20 15.64 13.47 21.65
CA ARG A 20 16.47 12.88 20.57
C ARG A 20 17.41 11.82 21.11
N GLU A 21 18.15 12.12 22.18
CA GLU A 21 19.10 11.18 22.81
C GLU A 21 18.39 9.92 23.31
N SER A 22 17.20 10.06 23.90
CA SER A 22 16.39 8.91 24.35
C SER A 22 15.90 8.05 23.18
N ARG A 23 15.50 8.64 22.06
CA ARG A 23 15.06 7.92 20.86
C ARG A 23 16.22 7.16 20.21
N ASP A 24 17.39 7.81 20.10
CA ASP A 24 18.59 7.19 19.52
C ASP A 24 19.11 6.01 20.38
N ALA A 25 18.94 6.09 21.70
CA ALA A 25 19.26 4.97 22.60
C ALA A 25 18.29 3.79 22.43
N GLN A 26 16.99 4.04 22.23
CA GLN A 26 16.01 2.99 21.97
C GLN A 26 16.27 2.26 20.65
N VAL A 27 16.60 3.00 19.58
CA VAL A 27 16.94 2.42 18.27
C VAL A 27 18.16 1.50 18.39
N ARG A 28 19.21 1.95 19.09
CA ARG A 28 20.41 1.12 19.34
C ARG A 28 20.09 -0.16 20.12
N GLN A 29 19.24 -0.09 21.15
CA GLN A 29 18.81 -1.29 21.89
C GLN A 29 17.99 -2.26 21.04
N GLU A 30 17.17 -1.76 20.11
CA GLU A 30 16.40 -2.61 19.20
C GLU A 30 17.29 -3.29 18.16
N GLU A 31 18.26 -2.57 17.59
CA GLU A 31 19.26 -3.13 16.68
C GLU A 31 20.10 -4.22 17.36
N GLU A 32 20.55 -4.00 18.60
CA GLU A 32 21.28 -4.99 19.38
C GLU A 32 20.45 -6.27 19.63
N LYS A 33 19.15 -6.12 19.93
CA LYS A 33 18.22 -7.25 20.06
C LYS A 33 18.06 -8.03 18.75
N ARG A 34 17.98 -7.35 17.60
CA ARG A 34 17.88 -8.00 16.28
C ARG A 34 19.12 -8.82 15.95
N LEU A 35 20.31 -8.27 16.21
CA LEU A 35 21.58 -8.98 16.01
C LEU A 35 21.67 -10.22 16.91
N ARG A 36 21.18 -10.15 18.15
CA ARG A 36 21.16 -11.29 19.06
C ARG A 36 20.25 -12.43 18.57
N ILE A 37 19.09 -12.10 17.99
CA ILE A 37 18.16 -13.10 17.42
C ILE A 37 18.78 -13.83 16.21
N GLN A 38 19.56 -13.14 15.37
CA GLN A 38 20.24 -13.77 14.23
C GLN A 38 21.37 -14.73 14.64
N SER A 39 21.86 -14.67 15.88
CA SER A 39 22.90 -15.58 16.40
C SER A 39 22.34 -16.91 16.92
N VAL A 40 21.02 -17.08 16.97
CA VAL A 40 20.38 -18.36 17.35
C VAL A 40 20.48 -19.31 16.15
N SER A 41 21.17 -20.43 16.38
CA SER A 41 21.62 -21.40 15.39
C SER A 41 20.58 -21.79 14.32
N PRO A 42 21.01 -22.05 13.07
CA PRO A 42 20.14 -22.52 12.00
C PRO A 42 19.41 -23.79 12.43
N ILE A 43 18.08 -23.74 12.44
CA ILE A 43 17.24 -24.94 12.53
C ILE A 43 17.62 -25.79 11.30
N GLN A 44 18.20 -26.96 11.58
CA GLN A 44 18.54 -27.94 10.57
C GLN A 44 17.29 -28.22 9.72
N PRO A 45 17.36 -28.08 8.38
CA PRO A 45 16.23 -28.36 7.51
C PRO A 45 15.85 -29.83 7.66
N THR A 46 14.66 -30.09 8.22
CA THR A 46 14.08 -31.42 8.20
C THR A 46 13.82 -31.79 6.74
N ASN A 47 14.45 -32.88 6.30
CA ASN A 47 14.28 -33.48 4.99
C ASN A 47 12.80 -33.82 4.76
N ILE A 48 12.08 -32.93 4.09
CA ILE A 48 10.77 -33.22 3.52
C ILE A 48 11.04 -33.85 2.15
N SER A 49 10.92 -35.17 2.11
CA SER A 49 10.98 -35.96 0.88
C SER A 49 9.90 -35.48 -0.09
N HIS A 50 10.34 -34.84 -1.17
CA HIS A 50 9.49 -34.51 -2.31
C HIS A 50 9.11 -35.80 -3.06
N GLU A 51 7.96 -36.35 -2.71
CA GLU A 51 7.28 -37.38 -3.50
C GLU A 51 6.78 -36.72 -4.80
N LYS A 52 7.45 -37.03 -5.91
CA LYS A 52 7.08 -36.58 -7.26
C LYS A 52 5.77 -37.25 -7.67
N GLN A 53 4.63 -36.59 -7.41
CA GLN A 53 3.37 -36.96 -8.05
C GLN A 53 3.39 -36.49 -9.51
N SER A 54 3.58 -37.43 -10.43
CA SER A 54 3.39 -37.24 -11.86
C SER A 54 1.91 -36.95 -12.13
N ILE A 55 1.61 -35.69 -12.44
CA ILE A 55 0.28 -35.26 -12.89
C ILE A 55 0.11 -35.74 -14.34
N LEU A 56 -0.68 -36.79 -14.52
CA LEU A 56 -1.15 -37.27 -15.81
C LEU A 56 -2.15 -36.23 -16.35
N ILE A 57 -1.76 -35.46 -17.37
CA ILE A 57 -2.65 -34.50 -18.03
C ILE A 57 -3.56 -35.30 -18.98
N SER A 58 -4.69 -35.76 -18.46
CA SER A 58 -5.77 -36.33 -19.27
C SER A 58 -6.46 -35.21 -20.06
N SER A 59 -6.12 -35.09 -21.35
CA SER A 59 -6.81 -34.23 -22.31
C SER A 59 -8.28 -34.64 -22.43
N THR A 60 -9.12 -33.99 -21.64
CA THR A 60 -10.56 -34.18 -21.63
C THR A 60 -11.13 -33.30 -22.75
N THR A 61 -11.64 -33.93 -23.80
CA THR A 61 -12.40 -33.28 -24.86
C THR A 61 -13.71 -32.76 -24.27
N TYR A 62 -13.81 -31.44 -24.08
CA TYR A 62 -15.03 -30.80 -23.58
C TYR A 62 -16.11 -30.87 -24.66
N ALA A 63 -17.13 -31.70 -24.43
CA ALA A 63 -18.39 -31.57 -25.13
C ALA A 63 -18.99 -30.19 -24.81
N VAL A 64 -19.18 -29.37 -25.85
CA VAL A 64 -19.83 -28.07 -25.77
C VAL A 64 -21.31 -28.30 -25.47
N ASN A 65 -21.63 -28.45 -24.18
CA ASN A 65 -23.01 -28.43 -23.72
C ASN A 65 -23.52 -27.00 -23.85
N THR A 66 -24.43 -26.79 -24.79
CA THR A 66 -25.20 -25.55 -24.94
C THR A 66 -26.07 -25.37 -23.69
N ILE A 67 -25.51 -24.74 -22.65
CA ILE A 67 -26.23 -24.40 -21.42
C ILE A 67 -27.24 -23.31 -21.79
N GLN A 68 -28.50 -23.72 -21.90
CA GLN A 68 -29.65 -22.83 -22.02
C GLN A 68 -29.62 -21.82 -20.85
N PRO A 69 -29.66 -20.50 -21.11
CA PRO A 69 -29.61 -19.49 -20.06
C PRO A 69 -30.85 -19.62 -19.16
N LYS A 70 -30.65 -20.11 -17.92
CA LYS A 70 -31.69 -20.12 -16.90
C LYS A 70 -32.10 -18.68 -16.61
N ALA A 71 -33.39 -18.37 -16.77
CA ALA A 71 -33.95 -17.05 -16.49
C ALA A 71 -33.51 -16.54 -15.11
N SER A 72 -32.95 -15.33 -15.05
CA SER A 72 -32.45 -14.74 -13.82
C SER A 72 -33.60 -14.58 -12.82
N ARG A 73 -33.57 -15.35 -11.73
CA ARG A 73 -34.52 -15.15 -10.64
C ARG A 73 -34.33 -13.74 -10.10
N LYS A 74 -35.40 -12.93 -10.07
CA LYS A 74 -35.44 -11.63 -9.40
C LYS A 74 -35.22 -11.86 -7.90
N MET A 75 -33.97 -11.82 -7.47
CA MET A 75 -33.62 -11.83 -6.06
C MET A 75 -34.13 -10.52 -5.46
N SER A 76 -35.05 -10.61 -4.49
CA SER A 76 -35.44 -9.45 -3.68
C SER A 76 -34.17 -8.85 -3.07
N GLY A 77 -33.84 -7.63 -3.49
CA GLY A 77 -32.60 -6.98 -3.08
C GLY A 77 -32.58 -6.81 -1.56
N ARG A 78 -31.49 -7.25 -0.91
CA ARG A 78 -31.26 -6.96 0.51
C ARG A 78 -31.30 -5.43 0.70
N PRO A 79 -32.01 -4.90 1.71
CA PRO A 79 -32.07 -3.47 1.95
C PRO A 79 -30.66 -2.90 2.07
N SER A 80 -30.43 -1.77 1.40
CA SER A 80 -29.18 -1.05 1.51
C SER A 80 -29.02 -0.50 2.91
N ILE A 81 -27.94 -0.87 3.60
CA ILE A 81 -27.52 -0.17 4.82
C ILE A 81 -27.34 1.31 4.46
N GLN A 82 -28.06 2.18 5.17
CA GLN A 82 -27.86 3.62 5.15
C GLN A 82 -26.87 3.95 6.25
N LEU A 83 -25.78 4.62 5.89
CA LEU A 83 -24.82 5.15 6.86
C LEU A 83 -25.18 6.60 7.17
N SER A 84 -24.73 7.08 8.32
CA SER A 84 -24.85 8.49 8.67
C SER A 84 -23.86 9.34 7.86
N GLU A 85 -24.11 10.64 7.75
CA GLU A 85 -23.24 11.56 7.02
C GLU A 85 -21.83 11.62 7.65
N GLU A 86 -21.73 11.48 8.97
CA GLU A 86 -20.44 11.45 9.67
C GLU A 86 -19.61 10.21 9.30
N ALA A 87 -20.27 9.06 9.11
CA ALA A 87 -19.58 7.85 8.66
C ALA A 87 -19.08 7.99 7.21
N ASP A 88 -19.83 8.72 6.38
CA ASP A 88 -19.46 9.01 4.99
C ASP A 88 -18.23 9.92 4.90
N ASP A 89 -18.18 10.95 5.74
CA ASP A 89 -17.03 11.84 5.88
C ASP A 89 -15.80 11.11 6.43
N GLU A 90 -15.98 10.19 7.38
CA GLU A 90 -14.88 9.41 7.93
C GLU A 90 -14.26 8.45 6.90
N ILE A 91 -15.10 7.81 6.08
CA ILE A 91 -14.61 6.96 4.97
C ILE A 91 -13.73 7.79 4.02
N ARG A 92 -14.16 9.00 3.67
CA ARG A 92 -13.39 9.92 2.81
C ARG A 92 -12.09 10.36 3.48
N PHE A 93 -12.15 10.72 4.76
CA PHE A 93 -11.00 11.15 5.51
C PHE A 93 -9.91 10.06 5.56
N GLN A 94 -10.27 8.83 5.95
CA GLN A 94 -9.32 7.71 6.00
C GLN A 94 -8.77 7.35 4.62
N PHE A 95 -9.61 7.43 3.58
CA PHE A 95 -9.17 7.22 2.20
C PHE A 95 -8.10 8.24 1.78
N HIS A 96 -8.33 9.53 2.02
CA HIS A 96 -7.37 10.59 1.68
C HIS A 96 -6.12 10.54 2.56
N LEU A 97 -6.24 10.09 3.81
CA LEU A 97 -5.10 9.86 4.70
C LEU A 97 -4.17 8.76 4.17
N LEU A 98 -4.72 7.65 3.67
CA LEU A 98 -3.93 6.60 3.01
C LEU A 98 -3.14 7.15 1.82
N LEU A 99 -3.78 7.99 1.00
CA LEU A 99 -3.11 8.64 -0.13
C LEU A 99 -1.99 9.59 0.32
N ALA A 100 -2.21 10.37 1.38
CA ALA A 100 -1.20 11.25 1.96
C ALA A 100 0.02 10.48 2.49
N GLU A 101 -0.21 9.28 3.04
CA GLU A 101 0.83 8.34 3.49
C GLU A 101 1.52 7.60 2.35
N LYS A 102 1.13 7.85 1.09
CA LYS A 102 1.60 7.13 -0.09
C LYS A 102 1.30 5.63 -0.02
N ILE A 103 0.24 5.25 0.68
CA ILE A 103 -0.30 3.88 0.72
C ILE A 103 -1.43 3.78 -0.29
N TYR A 104 -1.46 2.69 -1.05
CA TYR A 104 -2.53 2.46 -2.00
C TYR A 104 -3.84 2.11 -1.30
N PRO A 105 -4.93 2.87 -1.49
CA PRO A 105 -6.19 2.58 -0.82
C PRO A 105 -6.88 1.39 -1.49
N SER A 106 -6.71 0.21 -0.91
CA SER A 106 -7.55 -0.96 -1.20
C SER A 106 -8.74 -0.98 -0.25
N ILE A 107 -9.84 -1.63 -0.66
CA ILE A 107 -11.04 -1.75 0.18
C ILE A 107 -10.72 -2.52 1.47
N ALA A 108 -9.89 -3.57 1.40
CA ALA A 108 -9.46 -4.33 2.56
C ALA A 108 -8.68 -3.47 3.57
N ILE A 109 -7.69 -2.71 3.09
CA ILE A 109 -6.89 -1.79 3.94
C ILE A 109 -7.79 -0.73 4.57
N LEU A 110 -8.75 -0.21 3.81
CA LEU A 110 -9.66 0.81 4.32
C LEU A 110 -10.62 0.26 5.37
N VAL A 111 -11.15 -0.96 5.21
CA VAL A 111 -11.94 -1.64 6.25
C VAL A 111 -11.11 -1.82 7.52
N GLU A 112 -9.89 -2.36 7.40
CA GLU A 112 -8.99 -2.57 8.54
C GLU A 112 -8.68 -1.25 9.27
N ARG A 113 -8.44 -0.17 8.50
CA ARG A 113 -8.17 1.15 9.05
C ARG A 113 -9.39 1.77 9.73
N LEU A 114 -10.58 1.61 9.16
CA LEU A 114 -11.82 2.09 9.78
C LEU A 114 -12.12 1.33 11.08
N LEU A 115 -11.97 0.01 11.10
CA LEU A 115 -12.22 -0.81 12.29
C LEU A 115 -11.17 -0.60 13.39
N SER A 116 -9.92 -0.29 13.03
CA SER A 116 -8.87 0.04 14.01
C SER A 116 -9.04 1.43 14.62
N ALA A 117 -9.49 2.42 13.84
CA ALA A 117 -9.79 3.76 14.34
C ALA A 117 -11.13 3.79 15.12
N TYR A 118 -12.14 3.05 14.66
CA TYR A 118 -13.49 3.04 15.22
C TYR A 118 -13.99 1.61 15.38
N LYS A 119 -13.89 1.09 16.61
CA LYS A 119 -14.26 -0.30 16.92
C LYS A 119 -15.71 -0.64 16.56
N ASP A 120 -16.62 0.32 16.69
CA ASP A 120 -18.05 0.14 16.46
C ASP A 120 -18.51 0.65 15.08
N PHE A 121 -17.59 0.75 14.10
CA PHE A 121 -17.94 1.23 12.77
C PHE A 121 -18.95 0.29 12.08
N PRO A 122 -20.06 0.79 11.51
CA PRO A 122 -21.17 -0.05 11.04
C PRO A 122 -20.80 -1.01 9.88
N VAL A 123 -19.72 -0.75 9.16
CA VAL A 123 -19.31 -1.53 7.98
C VAL A 123 -18.13 -2.44 8.28
N HIS A 124 -18.38 -3.74 8.35
CA HIS A 124 -17.34 -4.74 8.65
C HIS A 124 -16.89 -5.56 7.43
N SER A 125 -17.65 -5.52 6.34
CA SER A 125 -17.38 -6.32 5.14
C SER A 125 -16.89 -5.44 4.00
N GLU A 126 -15.83 -5.89 3.31
CA GLU A 126 -15.31 -5.25 2.10
C GLU A 126 -16.40 -5.06 1.03
N THR A 127 -17.27 -6.04 0.84
CA THR A 127 -18.34 -5.95 -0.18
C THR A 127 -19.34 -4.85 0.15
N THR A 128 -19.60 -4.61 1.44
CA THR A 128 -20.50 -3.56 1.90
C THR A 128 -19.83 -2.20 1.76
N LEU A 129 -18.57 -2.07 2.19
CA LEU A 129 -17.80 -0.83 2.02
C LEU A 129 -17.65 -0.45 0.55
N ARG A 130 -17.35 -1.42 -0.32
CA ARG A 130 -17.24 -1.20 -1.78
C ARG A 130 -18.51 -0.62 -2.36
N ARG A 131 -19.68 -1.17 -2.00
CA ARG A 131 -20.99 -0.64 -2.45
C ARG A 131 -21.21 0.77 -1.94
N HIS A 132 -20.81 1.04 -0.70
CA HIS A 132 -21.02 2.33 -0.06
C HIS A 132 -20.14 3.43 -0.65
N ILE A 133 -18.84 3.14 -0.82
CA ILE A 133 -17.88 4.02 -1.50
C ILE A 133 -18.33 4.36 -2.93
N HIS A 134 -18.93 3.42 -3.65
CA HIS A 134 -19.51 3.71 -4.96
C HIS A 134 -20.70 4.68 -4.89
N ARG A 135 -21.53 4.62 -3.83
CA ARG A 135 -22.62 5.59 -3.60
C ARG A 135 -22.09 6.97 -3.25
N LEU A 136 -20.96 7.03 -2.55
CA LEU A 136 -20.26 8.28 -2.23
C LEU A 136 -19.68 8.99 -3.46
N GLY A 137 -19.71 8.37 -4.64
CA GLY A 137 -19.18 8.94 -5.88
C GLY A 137 -17.72 8.56 -6.16
N PHE A 138 -17.18 7.57 -5.44
CA PHE A 138 -15.89 7.01 -5.83
C PHE A 138 -16.06 6.12 -7.05
N THR A 139 -15.13 6.24 -7.99
CA THR A 139 -15.11 5.44 -9.22
C THR A 139 -13.81 4.66 -9.28
N TYR A 140 -13.90 3.40 -9.68
CA TYR A 140 -12.72 2.58 -9.93
C TYR A 140 -12.31 2.77 -11.39
N GLN A 141 -11.26 3.53 -11.64
CA GLN A 141 -10.81 3.87 -13.00
C GLN A 141 -9.46 3.26 -13.30
N MET A 142 -9.24 2.89 -14.56
CA MET A 142 -7.89 2.58 -15.03
C MET A 142 -7.09 3.88 -15.13
N THR A 143 -5.98 3.93 -14.41
CA THR A 143 -5.06 5.06 -14.44
C THR A 143 -4.13 4.91 -15.63
N SER A 144 -4.32 5.73 -16.67
CA SER A 144 -3.48 5.72 -17.87
C SER A 144 -2.06 6.24 -17.65
N LYS A 145 -1.82 6.97 -16.55
CA LYS A 145 -0.57 7.72 -16.30
C LYS A 145 -0.03 7.65 -14.88
N ALA A 146 -0.50 6.73 -14.03
CA ALA A 146 0.03 6.64 -12.68
C ALA A 146 1.34 5.84 -12.66
N LYS A 147 2.42 6.47 -13.13
CA LYS A 147 3.79 6.23 -12.68
C LYS A 147 3.96 6.73 -11.24
N VAL A 148 2.96 6.51 -10.38
CA VAL A 148 3.19 6.60 -8.95
C VAL A 148 3.87 5.28 -8.66
N LEU A 149 5.19 5.28 -8.81
CA LEU A 149 6.07 4.39 -8.06
C LEU A 149 5.74 4.71 -6.60
N LEU A 150 4.68 4.08 -6.09
CA LEU A 150 4.45 3.99 -4.67
C LEU A 150 5.65 3.20 -4.21
N ASP A 151 6.66 3.91 -3.72
CA ASP A 151 7.99 3.40 -3.42
C ASP A 151 7.83 2.21 -2.46
N ASN A 152 7.67 1.01 -3.01
CA ASN A 152 7.71 -0.20 -2.22
C ASN A 152 9.10 -0.19 -1.58
N ASN A 153 9.12 -0.27 -0.24
CA ASN A 153 10.35 -0.15 0.55
C ASN A 153 11.44 -1.11 0.05
N SER A 154 11.06 -2.24 -0.56
CA SER A 154 11.96 -3.16 -1.23
C SER A 154 12.77 -2.51 -2.36
N PHE A 155 12.19 -1.67 -3.23
CA PHE A 155 12.95 -0.95 -4.27
C PHE A 155 13.81 0.14 -3.71
N VAL A 156 13.34 0.83 -2.66
CA VAL A 156 14.15 1.85 -2.00
C VAL A 156 15.40 1.19 -1.43
N ALA A 157 15.25 0.06 -0.74
CA ALA A 157 16.36 -0.73 -0.23
C ALA A 157 17.27 -1.24 -1.34
N GLN A 158 16.72 -1.84 -2.40
CA GLN A 158 17.51 -2.35 -3.53
C GLN A 158 18.27 -1.23 -4.26
N ARG A 159 17.65 -0.06 -4.43
CA ARG A 159 18.29 1.14 -4.99
C ARG A 159 19.42 1.63 -4.09
N ALA A 160 19.22 1.64 -2.77
CA ALA A 160 20.27 1.98 -1.82
C ALA A 160 21.46 1.00 -1.90
N CYS A 161 21.20 -0.32 -1.95
CA CYS A 161 22.23 -1.34 -2.15
C CYS A 161 23.00 -1.14 -3.45
N ASN A 162 22.30 -0.88 -4.56
CA ASN A 162 22.93 -0.62 -5.86
C ASN A 162 23.82 0.63 -5.81
N PHE A 163 23.35 1.73 -5.20
CA PHE A 163 24.17 2.93 -5.05
C PHE A 163 25.38 2.72 -4.15
N HIS A 164 25.25 1.91 -3.10
CA HIS A 164 26.39 1.53 -2.28
C HIS A 164 27.45 0.82 -3.10
N LYS A 165 27.07 -0.21 -3.86
CA LYS A 165 27.98 -0.97 -4.72
C LYS A 165 28.62 -0.12 -5.81
N ILE A 166 27.85 0.79 -6.43
CA ILE A 166 28.40 1.78 -7.38
C ILE A 166 29.46 2.64 -6.71
N ASN A 167 29.23 3.07 -5.47
CA ASN A 167 30.19 3.89 -4.73
C ASN A 167 31.48 3.13 -4.40
N GLU A 168 31.39 1.85 -4.05
CA GLU A 168 32.56 0.98 -3.84
C GLU A 168 33.39 0.82 -5.13
N LEU A 169 32.74 0.56 -6.27
CA LEU A 169 33.41 0.42 -7.56
C LEU A 169 34.12 1.71 -7.99
N ARG A 170 33.51 2.88 -7.72
CA ARG A 170 34.14 4.18 -7.97
C ARG A 170 35.38 4.41 -7.11
N LYS A 171 35.35 4.00 -5.84
CA LYS A 171 36.53 4.10 -4.94
C LYS A 171 37.67 3.18 -5.39
N ALA A 172 37.35 2.06 -6.02
CA ALA A 172 38.32 1.12 -6.57
C ALA A 172 38.83 1.51 -7.98
N ASP A 173 38.39 2.66 -8.50
CA ASP A 173 38.68 3.12 -9.87
C ASP A 173 38.37 2.06 -10.96
N ALA A 174 37.31 1.27 -10.73
CA ALA A 174 36.91 0.22 -11.65
C ALA A 174 36.23 0.81 -12.90
N LEU A 175 36.55 0.26 -14.08
CA LEU A 175 35.83 0.58 -15.31
C LEU A 175 34.37 0.13 -15.20
N MET A 176 33.45 1.09 -15.17
CA MET A 176 32.02 0.82 -15.08
C MET A 176 31.34 0.89 -16.45
N LEU A 177 30.65 -0.17 -16.83
CA LEU A 177 29.76 -0.20 -18.01
C LEU A 177 28.31 -0.14 -17.53
N PHE A 178 27.58 0.88 -17.96
CA PHE A 178 26.16 1.00 -17.67
C PHE A 178 25.36 0.40 -18.81
N TYR A 179 24.55 -0.60 -18.50
CA TYR A 179 23.52 -1.13 -19.39
C TYR A 179 22.17 -0.62 -18.89
N ASP A 180 21.42 0.07 -19.75
CA ASP A 180 20.07 0.53 -19.44
C ASP A 180 19.09 -0.63 -19.65
N GLU A 181 18.97 -1.49 -18.65
CA GLU A 181 17.87 -2.43 -18.60
C GLU A 181 16.63 -1.70 -18.10
N ILE A 182 15.64 -1.53 -18.99
CA ILE A 182 14.33 -1.03 -18.60
C ILE A 182 13.64 -2.14 -17.82
N TRP A 183 13.78 -2.12 -16.49
CA TRP A 183 13.00 -2.95 -15.59
C TRP A 183 11.55 -2.48 -15.64
N VAL A 184 10.77 -3.01 -16.59
CA VAL A 184 9.32 -2.79 -16.64
C VAL A 184 8.70 -3.64 -15.55
N ASN A 185 8.41 -3.03 -14.40
CA ASN A 185 7.76 -3.71 -13.30
C ASN A 185 6.25 -3.83 -13.53
N ILE A 186 5.88 -4.56 -14.58
CA ILE A 186 4.50 -4.75 -15.04
C ILE A 186 3.59 -5.28 -13.91
N ASN A 187 4.16 -6.05 -12.99
CA ASN A 187 3.42 -6.69 -11.90
C ASN A 187 3.16 -5.75 -10.70
N GLU A 188 3.80 -4.59 -10.65
CA GLU A 188 3.71 -3.69 -9.50
C GLU A 188 3.03 -2.37 -9.80
N GLU A 189 2.89 -2.02 -11.08
CA GLU A 189 2.04 -0.92 -11.49
C GLU A 189 0.57 -1.30 -11.31
N LYS A 190 -0.08 -0.72 -10.29
CA LYS A 190 -1.53 -0.82 -10.16
C LYS A 190 -2.18 0.01 -11.27
N ARG A 191 -2.63 -0.69 -12.31
CA ARG A 191 -3.31 -0.08 -13.46
C ARG A 191 -4.70 0.48 -13.18
N SER A 192 -5.28 0.17 -12.01
CA SER A 192 -6.66 0.57 -11.67
C SER A 192 -6.79 0.97 -10.22
N THR A 193 -7.29 2.18 -9.97
CA THR A 193 -7.38 2.79 -8.64
C THR A 193 -8.76 3.36 -8.35
N TRP A 194 -9.09 3.48 -7.07
CA TRP A 194 -10.25 4.23 -6.62
C TRP A 194 -9.94 5.72 -6.71
N ILE A 195 -10.84 6.48 -7.32
CA ILE A 195 -10.75 7.92 -7.46
C ILE A 195 -12.02 8.52 -6.87
N ASP A 196 -11.85 9.46 -5.94
CA ASP A 196 -12.95 10.28 -5.44
C ASP A 196 -13.40 11.29 -6.53
N ASP A 197 -14.59 11.08 -7.11
CA ASP A 197 -15.18 11.97 -8.13
C ASP A 197 -16.08 13.05 -7.52
N SER A 198 -16.23 13.09 -6.20
CA SER A 198 -17.15 14.04 -5.55
C SER A 198 -16.72 15.51 -5.60
N GLY A 199 -15.61 15.83 -6.27
CA GLY A 199 -15.19 17.20 -6.57
C GLY A 199 -14.53 17.99 -5.43
N LYS A 200 -14.58 17.53 -4.16
CA LYS A 200 -14.06 18.28 -3.01
C LYS A 200 -12.55 18.17 -2.73
N GLY A 201 -11.79 17.37 -3.48
CA GLY A 201 -10.36 17.15 -3.21
C GLY A 201 -9.53 16.63 -4.38
N ARG A 202 -9.98 16.80 -5.63
CA ARG A 202 -9.28 16.22 -6.78
C ARG A 202 -7.88 16.82 -6.97
N PRO A 203 -6.83 16.00 -7.09
CA PRO A 203 -5.66 16.40 -7.86
C PRO A 203 -6.18 16.72 -9.26
N ARG A 204 -5.96 17.95 -9.75
CA ARG A 204 -6.44 18.37 -11.06
C ARG A 204 -5.99 17.34 -12.09
N LYS A 205 -6.94 16.60 -12.71
CA LYS A 205 -6.62 15.87 -13.94
C LYS A 205 -6.06 16.93 -14.88
N THR A 206 -4.83 16.73 -15.35
CA THR A 206 -4.34 17.41 -16.53
C THR A 206 -5.09 16.81 -17.72
N ASP A 207 -6.40 17.07 -17.79
CA ASP A 207 -7.20 16.79 -18.97
C ASP A 207 -6.51 17.56 -20.10
N GLY A 208 -5.96 16.80 -21.04
CA GLY A 208 -4.98 17.30 -21.99
C GLY A 208 -5.50 18.52 -22.73
N LYS A 209 -4.89 19.68 -22.47
CA LYS A 209 -4.82 20.75 -23.48
C LYS A 209 -3.95 20.22 -24.61
N GLY A 210 -4.56 19.62 -25.62
CA GLY A 210 -3.83 19.03 -26.75
C GLY A 210 -4.73 18.20 -27.65
N SER A 211 -5.85 18.74 -28.09
CA SER A 211 -6.39 18.38 -29.41
C SER A 211 -5.56 19.15 -30.44
N CYS A 212 -4.56 18.47 -31.01
CA CYS A 212 -3.97 18.85 -32.27
C CYS A 212 -4.95 18.53 -33.41
#